data_AF-A0A2N3PXM1-F1
#
_entry.id   AF-A0A2N3PXM1-F1
#
_cell.length_a   1.000
_cell.length_b   1.000
_cell.length_c   1.000
_cell.angle_alpha   90.00
_cell.angle_beta   90.00
_cell.angle_gamma   90.00
#
_symmetry.space_group_name_H-M   'P 1'
#
loop_
_entity.id
_entity.type
_entity.pdbx_description
1 polymer ?
#
loop_
_entity_poly.entity_id
_entity_poly.type
_entity_poly.pdbx_seq_one_letter_code
_entity_poly.pdbx_strand_id
1 'polypeptide(L)' 'MLAAGKRCLRVAAESGGIMMVIDAKNARAAEWYEGYGALRLEDTPLTLVLSLKTVRAILDEVGKL' A
#
# COMPACT_ATOMS: atom_id res chain seq x y z
N MET A 1 -2.00 -8.00 3.29
CA MET A 1 -1.53 -6.77 2.61
C MET A 1 -0.67 -7.03 1.39
N LEU A 2 0.48 -7.72 1.49
CA LEU A 2 1.40 -7.94 0.36
C LEU A 2 0.76 -8.58 -0.90
N ALA A 3 -0.19 -9.50 -0.73
CA ALA A 3 -0.93 -10.07 -1.88
C ALA A 3 -1.83 -9.04 -2.60
N ALA A 4 -2.34 -8.03 -1.91
CA ALA A 4 -3.02 -6.90 -2.55
C ALA A 4 -2.00 -6.04 -3.30
N GLY A 5 -0.86 -5.73 -2.67
CA GLY A 5 0.24 -4.99 -3.29
C GLY A 5 0.77 -5.63 -4.57
N LYS A 6 0.98 -6.95 -4.59
CA LYS A 6 1.40 -7.70 -5.79
C LYS A 6 0.38 -7.58 -6.93
N ARG A 7 -0.92 -7.62 -6.63
CA ARG A 7 -1.98 -7.42 -7.63
C ARG A 7 -1.99 -5.99 -8.17
N CYS A 8 -1.81 -5.00 -7.30
CA CYS A 8 -1.70 -3.60 -7.71
C CYS A 8 -0.46 -3.36 -8.59
N LEU A 9 0.68 -3.96 -8.28
CA LEU A 9 1.88 -3.92 -9.13
C LEU A 9 1.64 -4.55 -10.50
N ARG A 10 0.91 -5.67 -10.57
CA ARG A 10 0.58 -6.31 -11.84
C ARG A 10 -0.27 -5.39 -12.72
N VAL A 11 -1.31 -4.78 -12.17
CA VAL A 11 -2.13 -3.81 -12.91
C VAL A 11 -1.29 -2.61 -13.33
N ALA A 12 -0.48 -2.07 -12.42
CA ALA A 12 0.38 -0.93 -12.71
C ALA A 12 1.44 -1.17 -13.77
N ALA A 13 1.82 -2.44 -14.03
CA ALA A 13 2.71 -2.80 -15.12
C ALA A 13 2.08 -2.57 -16.51
N GLU A 14 0.75 -2.61 -16.60
CA GLU A 14 -0.01 -2.46 -17.86
C GLU A 14 -0.62 -1.07 -17.99
N SER A 15 -1.12 -0.49 -16.89
CA SER A 15 -1.85 0.79 -16.90
C SER A 15 -1.07 1.96 -16.31
N GLY A 16 0.13 1.73 -15.78
CA GLY A 16 0.81 2.68 -14.90
C GLY A 16 0.15 2.76 -13.52
N GLY A 17 0.74 3.57 -12.65
CA GLY A 17 0.31 3.75 -11.26
C GLY A 17 1.49 3.88 -10.32
N ILE A 18 1.39 4.75 -9.31
CA ILE A 18 2.50 5.08 -8.41
C ILE A 18 2.23 4.70 -6.95
N MET A 19 0.97 4.49 -6.57
CA MET A 19 0.57 4.23 -5.19
C MET A 19 -0.72 3.41 -5.09
N MET A 20 -0.91 2.78 -3.94
CA MET A 20 -2.17 2.22 -3.49
C MET A 20 -2.85 3.23 -2.56
N VAL A 21 -4.14 3.48 -2.78
CA VAL A 21 -5.01 4.18 -1.81
C VAL A 21 -5.72 3.12 -0.98
N ILE A 22 -5.77 3.32 0.33
CA ILE A 22 -6.31 2.37 1.30
C ILE A 22 -7.36 3.10 2.13
N ASP A 23 -8.60 2.63 2.09
CA ASP A 23 -9.61 3.02 3.06
C ASP A 23 -9.56 2.06 4.25
N ALA A 24 -9.03 2.56 5.37
CA ALA A 24 -9.02 1.83 6.62
C ALA A 24 -10.42 1.81 7.23
N LYS A 25 -10.83 0.62 7.70
CA LYS A 25 -12.13 0.43 8.36
C LYS A 25 -12.32 1.28 9.62
N ASN A 26 -11.22 1.55 10.34
CA ASN A 26 -11.19 2.30 11.59
C ASN A 26 -9.75 2.69 11.95
N ALA A 27 -9.58 3.47 13.02
CA ALA A 27 -8.27 3.96 13.48
C ALA A 27 -7.27 2.83 13.75
N ARG A 28 -7.71 1.71 14.34
CA ARG A 28 -6.86 0.53 14.57
C ARG A 28 -6.36 -0.08 13.25
N ALA A 29 -7.21 -0.12 12.22
CA ALA A 29 -6.80 -0.58 10.90
C ALA A 29 -5.81 0.42 10.25
N ALA A 30 -6.00 1.72 10.43
CA ALA A 30 -5.07 2.74 9.95
C ALA A 30 -3.67 2.56 10.57
N GLU A 31 -3.59 2.40 11.90
CA GLU A 31 -2.33 2.11 12.61
C GLU A 31 -1.65 0.83 12.11
N TRP A 32 -2.44 -0.21 11.81
CA TRP A 32 -1.91 -1.44 11.26
C TRP A 32 -1.25 -1.22 9.89
N TYR A 33 -1.85 -0.39 9.01
CA TYR A 33 -1.28 -0.07 7.70
C TYR A 33 -0.04 0.83 7.80
N GLU A 34 0.01 1.74 8.77
CA GLU A 34 1.19 2.58 9.05
C GLU A 34 2.43 1.74 9.38
N GLY A 35 2.25 0.60 10.07
CA GLY A 35 3.31 -0.37 10.34
C GLY A 35 3.99 -0.94 9.07
N TYR A 36 3.35 -0.84 7.91
CA TYR A 36 3.90 -1.24 6.60
C TYR A 36 4.35 -0.03 5.75
N GLY A 37 4.45 1.16 6.35
CA GLY A 37 4.87 2.39 5.69
C GLY A 37 3.77 3.11 4.91
N ALA A 38 2.49 2.78 5.16
CA ALA A 38 1.40 3.60 4.63
C ALA A 38 1.31 4.93 5.40
N LEU A 39 0.96 6.00 4.71
CA LEU A 39 0.84 7.35 5.29
C LEU A 39 -0.62 7.80 5.23
N ARG A 40 -1.14 8.32 6.34
CA ARG A 40 -2.49 8.91 6.38
C ARG A 40 -2.53 10.21 5.58
N LEU A 41 -3.67 10.50 4.99
CA LEU A 41 -3.97 11.83 4.46
C LEU A 41 -4.36 12.76 5.61
N GLU A 42 -3.96 14.03 5.53
CA GLU A 42 -4.13 15.01 6.62
C GLU A 42 -5.60 15.21 7.01
N ASP A 43 -6.47 15.45 6.03
CA ASP A 43 -7.89 15.72 6.28
C ASP A 43 -8.75 14.45 6.41
N THR A 44 -8.22 13.31 5.99
CA THR A 44 -8.93 12.02 5.96
C THR A 44 -8.09 10.93 6.63
N PRO A 45 -8.03 10.90 7.97
CA PRO A 45 -7.11 10.04 8.71
C PRO A 45 -7.40 8.53 8.58
N LEU A 46 -8.54 8.15 8.00
CA LEU A 46 -8.86 6.76 7.66
C LEU A 46 -8.52 6.41 6.20
N THR A 47 -8.09 7.37 5.40
CA THR A 47 -7.55 7.14 4.06
C THR A 47 -6.04 7.22 4.12
N LEU A 48 -5.38 6.17 3.64
CA LEU A 48 -3.93 6.07 3.61
C LEU A 48 -3.43 5.84 2.20
N VAL A 49 -2.16 6.16 2.00
CA VAL A 49 -1.45 5.93 0.75
C VAL A 49 -0.20 5.11 1.00
N LEU A 50 0.09 4.17 0.11
CA LEU A 50 1.32 3.40 0.12
C LEU A 50 1.94 3.39 -1.27
N SER A 51 3.18 3.81 -1.40
CA SER A 51 3.88 3.79 -2.69
C SER A 51 4.04 2.37 -3.22
N LEU A 52 3.78 2.17 -4.52
CA LEU A 52 4.07 0.90 -5.18
C LEU A 52 5.58 0.59 -5.22
N LYS A 53 6.44 1.61 -5.10
CA LYS A 53 7.89 1.42 -4.94
C LYS A 53 8.19 0.70 -3.63
N THR A 54 7.58 1.11 -2.52
CA THR A 54 7.71 0.46 -1.21
C THR A 54 7.20 -0.97 -1.27
N VAL A 55 6.04 -1.20 -1.89
CA VAL A 55 5.47 -2.54 -2.07
C VAL A 55 6.42 -3.46 -2.84
N ARG A 56 6.99 -2.98 -3.95
CA ARG A 56 7.95 -3.77 -4.75
C ARG A 56 9.19 -4.10 -3.93
N ALA A 57 9.78 -3.13 -3.24
CA ALA A 57 10.95 -3.36 -2.39
C ALA A 57 10.70 -4.44 -1.33
N ILE A 58 9.55 -4.40 -0.64
CA ILE A 58 9.20 -5.42 0.36
C ILE A 58 9.00 -6.80 -0.31
N LEU A 59 8.33 -6.86 -1.46
CA LEU A 59 8.12 -8.13 -2.18
C LEU A 59 9.43 -8.74 -2.69
N ASP A 60 10.36 -7.91 -3.17
CA ASP A 60 11.70 -8.32 -3.57
C ASP A 60 12.48 -8.87 -2.37
N GLU A 61 12.49 -8.15 -1.25
CA GLU A 61 13.18 -8.54 -0.02
C GLU A 61 12.70 -9.90 0.51
N VAL A 62 11.39 -10.16 0.47
CA VAL A 62 10.81 -11.43 0.94
C VAL A 62 10.76 -12.52 -0.14
N GLY A 63 11.32 -12.29 -1.33
CA GLY A 63 11.37 -13.26 -2.43
C GLY A 63 10.01 -13.63 -3.02
N LYS A 64 9.06 -12.68 -3.05
CA LYS A 64 7.67 -12.89 -3.50
C LYS A 64 7.24 -11.98 -4.64
N LEU A 65 8.16 -11.34 -5.35
CA LEU A 65 7.82 -10.59 -6.57
C LEU A 65 7.26 -11.52 -7.67
#